data_AF-A0A3D1ITZ0-F1
#
_entry.id   AF-A0A3D1ITZ0-F1
#
_cell.length_a   1.000
_cell.length_b   1.000
_cell.length_c   1.000
_cell.angle_alpha   90.00
_cell.angle_beta   90.00
_cell.angle_gamma   90.00
#
_symmetry.space_group_name_H-M   'P 1'
#
loop_
_entity.id
_entity.type
_entity.pdbx_description
1 polymer ?
#
loop_
_entity_poly.entity_id
_entity_poly.type
_entity_poly.pdbx_seq_one_letter_code
_entity_poly.pdbx_strand_id
1 'polypeptide(L)'
;MVKPLCLKLMSLPLAWATLLAAMFLFLVPLALLAMTGPFLVRLLTQSIQNVGLNVGRLSAISTLGSVAGTVLIGYVLIPRFPNSMTMLITTGILIALAAVYLIVWGRGAGGNALLLALGLSLVFGYSGLRGQFGDTMKYGGSNWDVLYRANSNYGELQVIEYRSGAVVERRYLNDQLVQNTYDPTTRQSRSLFTGALRWLAHAYTAKTERVLCIGMGAGVVPMQFAADGIETDVVEINGASIPMAEEFFDFDASKVNLTVGDGRQFLNQTDRTYDAILLDAFLGDSSPSHLMTHEAFVEMRAHLSDHGTLVINSFGESNPERQFFSSSLDKTLRSVFGPERVIVHASGYGNVFFVATKAPQIKVHHSPEPDPDAGKRLREAKSERDAYAVWNEWYGAAKGEGPFFSEHRQVQMEMALMWKGRREFDAAYGQLLLDDFNPVEFYDARNREENRRGLIHQINPGNG
;
A
#
# COMPACT_ATOMS: atom_id res chain seq x y z
N MET A 1 -29.36 13.01 2.98
CA MET A 1 -27.94 13.40 3.05
C MET A 1 -27.44 13.52 1.61
N VAL A 2 -27.04 14.71 1.16
CA VAL A 2 -26.60 14.91 -0.24
C VAL A 2 -25.29 14.13 -0.42
N LYS A 3 -25.29 13.09 -1.27
CA LYS A 3 -24.08 12.34 -1.58
C LYS A 3 -23.08 13.29 -2.27
N PRO A 4 -21.81 13.33 -1.85
CA PRO A 4 -20.78 14.08 -2.55
C PRO A 4 -20.78 13.73 -4.04
N LEU A 5 -20.67 14.73 -4.92
CA LEU A 5 -20.75 14.53 -6.37
C LEU A 5 -19.75 13.46 -6.83
N CYS A 6 -18.53 13.49 -6.30
CA CYS A 6 -17.49 12.51 -6.63
C CYS A 6 -17.95 11.07 -6.35
N LEU A 7 -18.59 10.81 -5.20
CA LEU A 7 -19.14 9.49 -4.86
C LEU A 7 -20.25 9.06 -5.82
N LYS A 8 -21.08 10.01 -6.29
CA LYS A 8 -22.14 9.71 -7.26
C LYS A 8 -21.59 9.36 -8.65
N LEU A 9 -20.49 10.01 -9.04
CA LEU A 9 -19.78 9.76 -10.29
C LEU A 9 -19.11 8.39 -10.32
N MET A 10 -18.80 7.78 -9.17
CA MET A 10 -18.20 6.43 -9.10
C MET A 10 -19.11 5.32 -9.61
N SER A 11 -20.39 5.59 -9.84
CA SER A 11 -21.28 4.67 -10.55
C SER A 11 -20.89 4.48 -12.03
N LEU A 12 -20.20 5.46 -12.61
CA LEU A 12 -19.64 5.40 -13.97
C LEU A 12 -18.30 4.65 -13.97
N PRO A 13 -17.80 4.17 -15.13
CA PRO A 13 -16.44 3.62 -15.24
C PRO A 13 -15.39 4.63 -14.72
N LEU A 14 -14.32 4.16 -14.04
CA LEU A 14 -13.33 5.02 -13.37
C LEU A 14 -12.79 6.14 -14.26
N ALA A 15 -12.49 5.84 -15.52
CA ALA A 15 -11.96 6.82 -16.47
C ALA A 15 -12.91 8.02 -16.65
N TRP A 16 -14.21 7.76 -16.78
CA TRP A 16 -15.23 8.81 -16.86
C TRP A 16 -15.48 9.47 -15.52
N ALA A 17 -15.52 8.68 -14.44
CA ALA A 17 -15.73 9.20 -13.09
C ALA A 17 -14.62 10.18 -12.69
N THR A 18 -13.36 9.81 -12.91
CA THR A 18 -12.17 10.63 -12.63
C THR A 18 -12.10 11.85 -13.54
N LEU A 19 -12.36 11.70 -14.84
CA LEU A 19 -12.40 12.83 -15.77
C LEU A 19 -13.47 13.85 -15.39
N LEU A 20 -14.70 13.41 -15.14
CA LEU A 20 -15.81 14.29 -14.77
C LEU A 20 -15.60 14.92 -13.39
N ALA A 21 -15.07 14.16 -12.42
CA ALA A 21 -14.73 14.69 -11.10
C ALA A 21 -13.63 15.74 -11.20
N ALA A 22 -12.55 15.46 -11.95
CA ALA A 22 -11.46 16.40 -12.16
C ALA A 22 -11.93 17.66 -12.90
N MET A 23 -12.76 17.52 -13.93
CA MET A 23 -13.34 18.65 -14.64
C MET A 23 -14.20 19.49 -13.68
N PHE A 24 -15.07 18.86 -12.89
CA PHE A 24 -15.89 19.60 -11.93
C PHE A 24 -15.07 20.32 -10.85
N LEU A 25 -14.07 19.64 -10.28
CA LEU A 25 -13.27 20.17 -9.17
C LEU A 25 -12.24 21.21 -9.62
N PHE A 26 -11.63 21.02 -10.79
CA PHE A 26 -10.44 21.77 -11.18
C PHE A 26 -10.64 22.70 -12.38
N LEU A 27 -11.67 22.52 -13.22
CA LEU A 27 -11.82 23.32 -14.45
C LEU A 27 -11.91 24.82 -14.15
N VAL A 28 -12.85 25.22 -13.28
CA VAL A 28 -13.05 26.63 -12.94
C VAL A 28 -11.83 27.24 -12.24
N PRO A 29 -11.31 26.68 -11.14
CA PRO A 29 -10.17 27.29 -10.44
C PRO A 29 -8.89 27.31 -11.29
N LEU A 30 -8.60 26.25 -12.05
CA LEU A 30 -7.41 26.24 -12.92
C LEU A 30 -7.57 27.15 -14.13
N ALA A 31 -8.77 27.28 -14.72
CA ALA A 31 -9.00 28.23 -15.81
C ALA A 31 -8.79 29.67 -15.33
N LEU A 32 -9.33 30.03 -14.16
CA LEU A 32 -9.13 31.36 -13.57
C LEU A 32 -7.66 31.62 -13.25
N LEU A 33 -6.93 30.63 -12.72
CA LEU A 33 -5.50 30.75 -12.45
C LEU A 33 -4.69 30.88 -13.75
N ALA A 34 -5.03 30.12 -14.79
CA ALA A 34 -4.36 30.18 -16.11
C ALA A 34 -4.60 31.52 -16.83
N MET A 35 -5.72 32.19 -16.58
CA MET A 35 -6.01 33.52 -17.14
C MET A 35 -5.12 34.64 -16.59
N THR A 36 -4.43 34.42 -15.47
CA THR A 36 -3.56 35.44 -14.86
C THR A 36 -2.43 35.86 -15.80
N GLY A 37 -1.79 34.93 -16.49
CA GLY A 37 -0.70 35.19 -17.45
C GLY A 37 -1.14 36.09 -18.61
N PRO A 38 -2.12 35.68 -19.43
CA PRO A 38 -2.66 36.50 -20.52
C PRO A 38 -3.17 37.86 -20.07
N PHE A 39 -3.77 37.95 -18.88
CA PHE A 39 -4.24 39.21 -18.31
C PHE A 39 -3.08 40.17 -17.98
N LEU A 40 -2.02 39.67 -17.34
CA LEU A 40 -0.82 40.45 -17.04
C LEU A 40 -0.11 40.90 -18.33
N VAL A 41 -0.01 40.02 -19.34
CA VAL A 41 0.53 40.39 -20.66
C VAL A 41 -0.26 41.56 -21.24
N ARG A 42 -1.59 41.49 -21.26
CA ARG A 42 -2.46 42.55 -21.77
C ARG A 42 -2.26 43.89 -21.04
N LEU A 43 -2.08 43.86 -19.73
CA LEU A 43 -1.80 45.06 -18.93
C LEU A 43 -0.43 45.69 -19.24
N LEU A 44 0.59 44.86 -19.49
CA LEU A 44 1.96 45.33 -19.77
C LEU A 44 2.15 45.79 -21.23
N THR A 45 1.25 45.40 -22.15
CA THR A 45 1.31 45.75 -23.58
C THR A 45 0.75 47.13 -23.95
N GLN A 46 0.51 48.03 -23.00
CA GLN A 46 -0.06 49.36 -23.30
C GLN A 46 0.90 50.32 -24.04
N SER A 47 2.20 50.00 -24.17
CA SER A 47 3.15 50.73 -25.02
C SER A 47 3.95 49.79 -25.93
N ILE A 48 3.98 50.05 -27.24
CA ILE A 48 4.59 49.20 -28.28
C ILE A 48 6.12 49.09 -28.12
N GLN A 49 6.76 50.08 -27.51
CA GLN A 49 8.19 50.04 -27.16
C GLN A 49 8.36 49.20 -25.88
N ASN A 50 9.12 48.09 -25.96
CA ASN A 50 9.45 47.13 -24.89
C ASN A 50 8.47 45.95 -24.65
N VAL A 51 7.47 45.73 -25.50
CA VAL A 51 6.53 44.59 -25.37
C VAL A 51 7.27 43.25 -25.28
N GLY A 52 8.20 42.97 -26.20
CA GLY A 52 8.92 41.70 -26.23
C GLY A 52 9.75 41.43 -24.96
N LEU A 53 10.42 42.44 -24.43
CA LEU A 53 11.24 42.31 -23.22
C LEU A 53 10.37 42.11 -21.97
N ASN A 54 9.26 42.84 -21.84
CA ASN A 54 8.34 42.72 -20.71
C ASN A 54 7.63 41.37 -20.70
N VAL A 55 7.17 40.90 -21.88
CA VAL A 55 6.59 39.56 -22.02
C VAL A 55 7.62 38.48 -21.73
N GLY A 56 8.84 38.60 -22.27
CA GLY A 56 9.93 37.65 -22.00
C GLY A 56 10.31 37.55 -20.52
N ARG A 57 10.40 38.68 -19.81
CA ARG A 57 10.64 38.71 -18.36
C ARG A 57 9.51 38.07 -17.57
N LEU A 58 8.26 38.38 -17.91
CA LEU A 58 7.09 37.79 -17.26
C LEU A 58 7.07 36.27 -17.46
N SER A 59 7.33 35.79 -18.67
CA SER A 59 7.44 34.35 -18.97
C SER A 59 8.57 33.70 -18.17
N ALA A 60 9.76 34.32 -18.11
CA ALA A 60 10.89 33.77 -17.36
C ALA A 60 10.59 33.66 -15.85
N ILE A 61 9.98 34.69 -15.25
CA ILE A 61 9.55 34.68 -13.84
C ILE A 61 8.50 33.59 -13.62
N SER A 62 7.52 33.47 -14.51
CA SER A 62 6.47 32.44 -14.42
C SER A 62 7.06 31.03 -14.49
N THR A 63 8.01 30.77 -15.39
CA THR A 63 8.67 29.45 -15.49
C THR A 63 9.46 29.12 -14.23
N LEU A 64 10.28 30.06 -13.73
CA LEU A 64 11.04 29.86 -12.49
C LEU A 64 10.12 29.63 -11.30
N GLY A 65 9.04 30.42 -11.19
CA GLY A 65 8.02 30.26 -10.15
C GLY A 65 7.32 28.91 -10.23
N SER A 66 6.98 28.43 -11.43
CA SER A 66 6.37 27.11 -11.63
C SER A 66 7.31 25.99 -11.22
N VAL A 67 8.60 26.05 -11.58
CA VAL A 67 9.59 25.03 -11.16
C VAL A 67 9.79 25.04 -9.64
N ALA A 68 9.92 26.22 -9.03
CA ALA A 68 10.03 26.33 -7.58
C ALA A 68 8.76 25.80 -6.88
N GLY A 69 7.58 26.12 -7.43
CA GLY A 69 6.29 25.67 -6.93
C GLY A 69 6.12 24.16 -7.02
N THR A 70 6.49 23.53 -8.14
CA THR A 70 6.40 22.07 -8.28
C THR A 70 7.33 21.34 -7.33
N VAL A 71 8.57 21.84 -7.15
CA VAL A 71 9.52 21.29 -6.18
C VAL A 71 9.00 21.45 -4.75
N LEU A 72 8.49 22.64 -4.38
CA LEU A 72 7.93 22.89 -3.05
C LEU A 72 6.72 21.99 -2.76
N ILE A 73 5.80 21.87 -3.71
CA ILE A 73 4.61 21.02 -3.54
C ILE A 73 5.01 19.56 -3.41
N GLY A 74 5.83 19.05 -4.35
CA GLY A 74 6.19 17.63 -4.42
C GLY A 74 7.06 17.14 -3.26
N TYR A 75 8.07 17.90 -2.84
CA TYR A 75 9.05 17.45 -1.85
C TYR A 75 8.85 18.02 -0.45
N VAL A 76 8.03 19.07 -0.29
CA VAL A 76 7.82 19.73 1.01
C VAL A 76 6.38 19.64 1.48
N LEU A 77 5.42 20.07 0.67
CA LEU A 77 4.03 20.19 1.12
C LEU A 77 3.32 18.84 1.17
N ILE A 78 3.30 18.07 0.07
CA ILE A 78 2.63 16.75 0.02
C ILE A 78 3.13 15.81 1.12
N PRO A 79 4.45 15.66 1.36
CA PRO A 79 4.94 14.68 2.33
C PRO A 79 4.71 15.09 3.78
N ARG A 80 4.49 16.39 4.05
CA ARG A 80 4.38 16.91 5.43
C ARG A 80 2.95 17.24 5.83
N PHE A 81 2.10 17.55 4.87
CA PHE A 81 0.80 18.16 5.14
C PHE A 81 -0.32 17.48 4.37
N PRO A 82 -1.50 17.31 4.99
CA PRO A 82 -2.64 16.79 4.28
C PRO A 82 -3.03 17.70 3.10
N ASN A 83 -3.55 17.10 2.03
CA ASN A 83 -3.94 17.82 0.81
C ASN A 83 -4.83 19.04 1.07
N SER A 84 -5.84 18.92 1.94
CA SER A 84 -6.72 20.05 2.30
C SER A 84 -5.96 21.24 2.92
N MET A 85 -4.94 20.97 3.76
CA MET A 85 -4.17 22.02 4.40
C MET A 85 -3.26 22.71 3.39
N THR A 86 -2.64 21.94 2.48
CA THR A 86 -1.86 22.52 1.37
C THR A 86 -2.73 23.41 0.48
N MET A 87 -3.98 23.00 0.19
CA MET A 87 -4.94 23.80 -0.57
C MET A 87 -5.36 25.07 0.20
N LEU A 88 -5.59 24.98 1.51
CA LEU A 88 -5.95 26.13 2.33
C LEU A 88 -4.80 27.14 2.44
N ILE A 89 -3.57 26.66 2.64
CA ILE A 89 -2.36 27.48 2.64
C ILE A 89 -2.22 28.21 1.31
N THR A 90 -2.34 27.49 0.19
CA THR A 90 -2.26 28.07 -1.17
C THR A 90 -3.35 29.13 -1.37
N THR A 91 -4.58 28.83 -0.97
CA THR A 91 -5.71 29.76 -1.02
C THR A 91 -5.44 31.02 -0.18
N GLY A 92 -4.94 30.85 1.04
CA GLY A 92 -4.57 31.95 1.93
C GLY A 92 -3.49 32.86 1.33
N ILE A 93 -2.46 32.28 0.72
CA ILE A 93 -1.41 33.04 0.02
C ILE A 93 -2.00 33.85 -1.14
N LEU A 94 -2.85 33.25 -1.97
CA LEU A 94 -3.48 33.95 -3.10
C LEU A 94 -4.37 35.11 -2.63
N ILE A 95 -5.13 34.92 -1.56
CA ILE A 95 -5.96 35.97 -0.97
C ILE A 95 -5.09 37.08 -0.38
N ALA A 96 -4.00 36.74 0.32
CA ALA A 96 -3.08 37.73 0.87
C ALA A 96 -2.43 38.58 -0.24
N LEU A 97 -1.98 37.94 -1.33
CA LEU A 97 -1.42 38.66 -2.48
C LEU A 97 -2.46 39.59 -3.14
N ALA A 98 -3.70 39.11 -3.32
CA ALA A 98 -4.79 39.94 -3.84
C ALA A 98 -5.12 41.11 -2.89
N ALA A 99 -5.13 40.87 -1.58
CA ALA A 99 -5.38 41.90 -0.57
C ALA A 99 -4.30 42.98 -0.61
N VAL A 100 -3.02 42.59 -0.62
CA VAL A 100 -1.89 43.54 -0.71
C VAL A 100 -2.01 44.37 -1.98
N TYR A 101 -2.28 43.75 -3.13
CA TYR A 101 -2.45 44.48 -4.39
C TYR A 101 -3.59 45.51 -4.30
N LEU A 102 -4.75 45.10 -3.80
CA LEU A 102 -5.93 45.97 -3.71
C LEU A 102 -5.80 47.07 -2.65
N ILE A 103 -5.11 46.83 -1.54
CA ILE A 103 -4.88 47.84 -0.50
C ILE A 103 -3.89 48.90 -0.97
N VAL A 104 -2.79 48.47 -1.62
CA VAL A 104 -1.72 49.40 -2.02
C VAL A 104 -2.05 50.13 -3.33
N TRP A 105 -2.67 49.45 -4.30
CA TRP A 105 -2.91 50.00 -5.65
C TRP A 105 -4.39 50.04 -6.06
N GLY A 106 -5.28 49.40 -5.32
CA GLY A 106 -6.71 49.35 -5.65
C GLY A 106 -7.44 50.63 -5.28
N ARG A 107 -7.91 51.38 -6.28
CA ARG A 107 -8.74 52.58 -6.13
C ARG A 107 -10.18 52.26 -5.67
N GLY A 108 -10.35 51.64 -4.50
CA GLY A 108 -11.63 51.46 -3.80
C GLY A 108 -12.61 50.40 -4.35
N ALA A 109 -12.48 49.95 -5.59
CA ALA A 109 -13.43 49.02 -6.22
C ALA A 109 -13.20 47.51 -5.91
N GLY A 110 -12.10 47.14 -5.25
CA GLY A 110 -11.72 45.73 -5.02
C GLY A 110 -12.16 45.13 -3.69
N GLY A 111 -12.61 45.95 -2.72
CA GLY A 111 -12.91 45.49 -1.36
C GLY A 111 -13.99 44.41 -1.30
N ASN A 112 -15.06 44.54 -2.09
CA ASN A 112 -16.15 43.56 -2.15
C ASN A 112 -15.70 42.21 -2.71
N ALA A 113 -14.80 42.21 -3.69
CA ALA A 113 -14.25 40.98 -4.26
C ALA A 113 -13.35 40.25 -3.25
N LEU A 114 -12.55 41.00 -2.48
CA LEU A 114 -11.72 40.44 -1.41
C LEU A 114 -12.56 39.86 -0.27
N LEU A 115 -13.62 40.58 0.16
CA LEU A 115 -14.55 40.09 1.18
C LEU A 115 -15.29 38.84 0.72
N LEU A 116 -15.70 38.78 -0.55
CA LEU A 116 -16.31 37.58 -1.13
C LEU A 116 -15.31 36.41 -1.15
N ALA A 117 -14.07 36.63 -1.56
CA ALA A 117 -13.03 35.60 -1.56
C ALA A 117 -12.73 35.06 -0.14
N LEU A 118 -12.66 35.95 0.85
CA LEU A 118 -12.51 35.58 2.26
C LEU A 118 -13.73 34.79 2.76
N GLY A 119 -14.94 35.24 2.46
CA GLY A 119 -16.18 34.57 2.86
C GLY A 119 -16.29 33.16 2.27
N LEU A 120 -16.03 33.00 0.97
CA LEU A 120 -16.01 31.69 0.31
C LEU A 120 -14.94 30.78 0.90
N SER A 121 -13.75 31.30 1.17
CA SER A 121 -12.64 30.52 1.74
C SER A 121 -12.93 30.07 3.17
N LEU A 122 -13.58 30.90 3.98
CA LEU A 122 -14.01 30.51 5.33
C LEU A 122 -15.08 29.42 5.26
N VAL A 123 -16.09 29.57 4.40
CA VAL A 123 -17.18 28.59 4.27
C VAL A 123 -16.68 27.25 3.73
N PHE A 124 -15.99 27.26 2.59
CA PHE A 124 -15.49 26.04 1.96
C PHE A 124 -14.29 25.45 2.70
N GLY A 125 -13.40 26.29 3.24
CA GLY A 125 -12.28 25.86 4.06
C GLY A 125 -12.72 25.20 5.35
N TYR A 126 -13.66 25.81 6.10
CA TYR A 126 -14.22 25.18 7.30
C TYR A 126 -14.93 23.86 6.99
N SER A 127 -15.72 23.83 5.90
CA SER A 127 -16.38 22.59 5.47
C SER A 127 -15.37 21.50 5.08
N GLY A 128 -14.25 21.86 4.45
CA GLY A 128 -13.23 20.91 4.00
C GLY A 128 -12.37 20.34 5.12
N LEU A 129 -12.12 21.12 6.18
CA LEU A 129 -11.38 20.67 7.36
C LEU A 129 -12.23 19.85 8.33
N ARG A 130 -13.56 19.91 8.21
CA ARG A 130 -14.48 19.23 9.12
C ARG A 130 -14.30 17.71 9.02
N GLY A 131 -13.97 17.08 10.15
CA GLY A 131 -13.77 15.62 10.25
C GLY A 131 -12.36 15.15 9.89
N GLN A 132 -11.51 16.03 9.37
CA GLN A 132 -10.14 15.67 9.02
C GLN A 132 -9.23 15.52 10.24
N PHE A 133 -9.48 16.29 11.28
CA PHE A 133 -8.78 16.21 12.58
C PHE A 133 -9.64 15.56 13.64
N GLY A 134 -10.63 14.75 13.23
CA GLY A 134 -11.40 13.96 14.17
C GLY A 134 -10.55 12.80 14.69
N ASP A 135 -10.66 12.55 15.99
CA ASP A 135 -10.07 11.37 16.65
C ASP A 135 -10.95 10.13 16.46
N THR A 136 -11.97 10.20 15.60
CA THR A 136 -12.86 9.09 15.29
C THR A 136 -13.12 8.99 13.78
N MET A 137 -13.23 7.76 13.28
CA MET A 137 -13.52 7.42 11.90
C MET A 137 -14.60 6.33 11.85
N LYS A 138 -15.46 6.38 10.84
CA LYS A 138 -16.34 5.24 10.51
C LYS A 138 -15.63 4.30 9.56
N TYR A 139 -15.56 3.02 9.93
CA TYR A 139 -14.97 1.98 9.09
C TYR A 139 -15.75 0.67 9.30
N GLY A 140 -16.21 0.05 8.21
CA GLY A 140 -16.94 -1.23 8.28
C GLY A 140 -18.24 -1.15 9.09
N GLY A 141 -18.86 0.04 9.16
CA GLY A 141 -20.12 0.26 9.90
C GLY A 141 -19.93 0.52 11.40
N SER A 142 -18.71 0.43 11.90
CA SER A 142 -18.36 0.72 13.29
C SER A 142 -17.61 2.05 13.40
N ASN A 143 -17.65 2.66 14.59
CA ASN A 143 -16.79 3.80 14.92
C ASN A 143 -15.46 3.27 15.45
N TRP A 144 -14.36 3.84 14.95
CA TRP A 144 -12.99 3.54 15.32
C TRP A 144 -12.35 4.81 15.85
N ASP A 145 -11.47 4.67 16.84
CA ASP A 145 -10.64 5.76 17.32
C ASP A 145 -9.42 5.90 16.41
N VAL A 146 -9.06 7.12 16.03
CA VAL A 146 -7.87 7.42 15.23
C VAL A 146 -6.76 7.77 16.20
N LEU A 147 -5.77 6.87 16.33
CA LEU A 147 -4.66 7.03 17.26
C LEU A 147 -3.49 7.81 16.65
N TYR A 148 -3.31 7.68 15.33
CA TYR A 148 -2.20 8.29 14.61
C TYR A 148 -2.60 8.66 13.19
N ARG A 149 -2.07 9.78 12.71
CA ARG A 149 -2.19 10.25 11.32
C ARG A 149 -0.93 11.00 10.92
N ALA A 150 -0.30 10.61 9.83
CA ALA A 150 0.83 11.31 9.24
C ALA A 150 0.85 11.20 7.72
N ASN A 151 1.47 12.17 7.04
CA ASN A 151 1.72 12.07 5.60
C ASN A 151 3.16 11.61 5.36
N SER A 152 3.38 11.00 4.20
CA SER A 152 4.68 10.58 3.72
C SER A 152 4.75 10.73 2.20
N ASN A 153 5.93 10.48 1.61
CA ASN A 153 6.06 10.39 0.15
C ASN A 153 5.27 9.21 -0.46
N TYR A 154 4.80 8.27 0.37
CA TYR A 154 4.19 7.00 -0.04
C TYR A 154 2.73 6.87 0.41
N GLY A 155 2.09 7.99 0.77
CA GLY A 155 0.69 8.02 1.19
C GLY A 155 0.49 8.48 2.63
N GLU A 156 -0.79 8.57 3.01
CA GLU A 156 -1.23 8.88 4.37
C GLU A 156 -1.18 7.62 5.25
N LEU A 157 -0.37 7.69 6.30
CA LEU A 157 -0.28 6.71 7.37
C LEU A 157 -1.38 6.98 8.40
N GLN A 158 -2.19 5.97 8.73
CA GLN A 158 -3.16 6.06 9.82
C GLN A 158 -3.13 4.82 10.70
N VAL A 159 -3.26 5.02 12.02
CA VAL A 159 -3.52 3.94 12.98
C VAL A 159 -4.89 4.15 13.57
N ILE A 160 -5.75 3.15 13.42
CA ILE A 160 -7.09 3.14 13.99
C ILE A 160 -7.27 1.99 14.97
N GLU A 161 -8.09 2.17 15.98
CA GLU A 161 -8.38 1.16 16.98
C GLU A 161 -9.87 1.04 17.24
N TYR A 162 -10.32 -0.21 17.34
CA TYR A 162 -11.67 -0.57 17.72
C TYR A 162 -11.64 -1.32 19.03
N ARG A 163 -12.48 -0.89 19.97
CA ARG A 163 -12.69 -1.55 21.25
C ARG A 163 -14.17 -1.87 21.44
N SER A 164 -14.47 -3.14 21.67
CA SER A 164 -15.81 -3.60 22.02
C SER A 164 -15.73 -4.76 23.01
N GLY A 165 -16.01 -4.45 24.28
CA GLY A 165 -15.83 -5.40 25.38
C GLY A 165 -14.37 -5.84 25.51
N ALA A 166 -14.13 -7.15 25.43
CA ALA A 166 -12.78 -7.73 25.46
C ALA A 166 -12.08 -7.73 24.08
N VAL A 167 -12.80 -7.41 23.00
CA VAL A 167 -12.22 -7.39 21.66
C VAL A 167 -11.54 -6.04 21.43
N VAL A 168 -10.23 -6.10 21.19
CA VAL A 168 -9.43 -4.96 20.74
C VAL A 168 -8.84 -5.31 19.39
N GLU A 169 -8.98 -4.38 18.45
CA GLU A 169 -8.38 -4.51 17.13
C GLU A 169 -7.77 -3.18 16.73
N ARG A 170 -6.47 -3.20 16.44
CA ARG A 170 -5.73 -2.06 15.91
C ARG A 170 -5.38 -2.33 14.46
N ARG A 171 -5.49 -1.32 13.60
CA ARG A 171 -5.16 -1.44 12.18
C ARG A 171 -4.18 -0.36 11.77
N TYR A 172 -3.21 -0.75 10.96
CA TYR A 172 -2.41 0.17 10.18
C TYR A 172 -3.05 0.30 8.80
N LEU A 173 -3.34 1.54 8.41
CA LEU A 173 -3.83 1.93 7.10
C LEU A 173 -2.77 2.78 6.38
N ASN A 174 -2.56 2.51 5.09
CA ASN A 174 -1.87 3.43 4.20
C ASN A 174 -2.86 3.83 3.08
N ASP A 175 -3.13 5.12 2.93
CA ASP A 175 -4.18 5.64 2.04
C ASP A 175 -5.53 4.91 2.22
N GLN A 176 -5.93 4.67 3.48
CA GLN A 176 -7.17 3.98 3.88
C GLN A 176 -7.22 2.49 3.53
N LEU A 177 -6.14 1.91 3.00
CA LEU A 177 -6.01 0.48 2.77
C LEU A 177 -5.38 -0.20 3.97
N VAL A 178 -6.02 -1.25 4.48
CA VAL A 178 -5.50 -2.06 5.59
C VAL A 178 -4.20 -2.73 5.17
N GLN A 179 -3.10 -2.30 5.78
CA GLN A 179 -1.78 -2.89 5.62
C GLN A 179 -1.51 -3.95 6.69
N ASN A 180 -2.13 -3.84 7.87
CA ASN A 180 -2.04 -4.85 8.92
C ASN A 180 -3.20 -4.72 9.93
N THR A 181 -3.57 -5.84 10.56
CA THR A 181 -4.49 -5.90 11.70
C THR A 181 -3.79 -6.56 12.89
N TYR A 182 -3.95 -5.99 14.08
CA TYR A 182 -3.17 -6.31 15.26
C TYR A 182 -4.05 -6.35 16.51
N ASP A 183 -3.79 -7.30 17.41
CA ASP A 183 -4.36 -7.31 18.75
C ASP A 183 -3.30 -6.81 19.75
N PRO A 184 -3.45 -5.59 20.28
CA PRO A 184 -2.48 -5.04 21.22
C PRO A 184 -2.51 -5.73 22.60
N THR A 185 -3.51 -6.56 22.89
CA THR A 185 -3.61 -7.32 24.14
C THR A 185 -2.74 -8.56 24.10
N THR A 186 -2.85 -9.32 23.01
CA THR A 186 -2.05 -10.55 22.79
C THR A 186 -0.70 -10.25 22.14
N ARG A 187 -0.49 -9.03 21.64
CA ARG A 187 0.70 -8.58 20.91
C ARG A 187 0.95 -9.41 19.64
N GLN A 188 -0.14 -9.77 18.96
CA GLN A 188 -0.11 -10.63 17.78
C GLN A 188 -0.85 -9.99 16.60
N SER A 189 -0.36 -10.24 15.39
CA SER A 189 -1.10 -9.91 14.19
C SER A 189 -2.32 -10.80 14.03
N ARG A 190 -3.40 -10.23 13.50
CA ARG A 190 -4.63 -10.90 13.11
C ARG A 190 -4.73 -11.07 11.59
N SER A 191 -3.72 -10.67 10.85
CA SER A 191 -3.67 -10.76 9.39
C SER A 191 -3.00 -12.06 8.94
N LEU A 192 -3.70 -12.86 8.12
CA LEU A 192 -3.18 -14.14 7.60
C LEU A 192 -1.76 -14.05 7.04
N PHE A 193 -1.49 -13.04 6.20
CA PHE A 193 -0.23 -12.95 5.48
C PHE A 193 0.98 -12.88 6.39
N THR A 194 0.87 -12.27 7.57
CA THR A 194 1.98 -12.21 8.53
C THR A 194 2.41 -13.61 9.01
N GLY A 195 1.45 -14.42 9.47
CA GLY A 195 1.72 -15.80 9.88
C GLY A 195 2.11 -16.68 8.69
N ALA A 196 1.47 -16.49 7.53
CA ALA A 196 1.78 -17.24 6.31
C ALA A 196 3.21 -17.03 5.83
N LEU A 197 3.70 -15.79 5.82
CA LEU A 197 5.07 -15.45 5.38
C LEU A 197 6.12 -16.14 6.26
N ARG A 198 6.00 -16.00 7.59
CA ARG A 198 6.89 -16.68 8.54
C ARG A 198 6.79 -18.19 8.41
N TRP A 199 5.57 -18.72 8.35
CA TRP A 199 5.33 -20.15 8.23
C TRP A 199 5.98 -20.68 6.94
N LEU A 200 5.61 -20.16 5.77
CA LEU A 200 6.10 -20.70 4.50
C LEU A 200 7.63 -20.66 4.42
N ALA A 201 8.27 -19.62 4.96
CA ALA A 201 9.72 -19.57 5.08
C ALA A 201 10.27 -20.74 5.91
N HIS A 202 9.72 -20.97 7.12
CA HIS A 202 10.10 -22.10 7.97
C HIS A 202 9.78 -23.45 7.33
N ALA A 203 8.64 -23.60 6.66
CA ALA A 203 8.22 -24.87 6.08
C ALA A 203 9.13 -25.31 4.93
N TYR A 204 9.57 -24.37 4.10
CA TYR A 204 10.30 -24.65 2.86
C TYR A 204 11.81 -24.41 2.95
N THR A 205 12.32 -23.84 4.05
CA THR A 205 13.76 -23.63 4.27
C THR A 205 14.27 -24.62 5.32
N ALA A 206 15.27 -25.44 4.96
CA ALA A 206 15.77 -26.50 5.86
C ALA A 206 16.36 -25.95 7.16
N LYS A 207 17.07 -24.83 7.07
CA LYS A 207 17.67 -24.12 8.20
C LYS A 207 17.66 -22.64 7.83
N THR A 208 17.08 -21.82 8.69
CA THR A 208 16.96 -20.39 8.48
C THR A 208 17.82 -19.68 9.52
N GLU A 209 18.95 -19.12 9.10
CA GLU A 209 19.82 -18.33 9.98
C GLU A 209 19.78 -16.85 9.62
N ARG A 210 19.59 -16.53 8.34
CA ARG A 210 19.48 -15.16 7.83
C ARG A 210 18.28 -14.97 6.93
N VAL A 211 17.50 -13.93 7.20
CA VAL A 211 16.32 -13.56 6.40
C VAL A 211 16.40 -12.12 5.95
N LEU A 212 15.98 -11.87 4.72
CA LEU A 212 15.74 -10.53 4.18
C LEU A 212 14.23 -10.30 4.06
N CYS A 213 13.70 -9.28 4.74
CA CYS A 213 12.33 -8.82 4.57
C CYS A 213 12.33 -7.54 3.70
N ILE A 214 11.79 -7.64 2.48
CA ILE A 214 11.54 -6.50 1.59
C ILE A 214 10.10 -6.04 1.82
N GLY A 215 9.96 -4.87 2.43
CA GLY A 215 8.73 -4.39 3.04
C GLY A 215 8.68 -4.71 4.53
N MET A 216 8.39 -3.70 5.35
CA MET A 216 8.23 -3.83 6.80
C MET A 216 6.76 -3.85 7.21
N GLY A 217 5.94 -3.01 6.58
CA GLY A 217 4.54 -2.83 6.97
C GLY A 217 4.43 -2.34 8.42
N ALA A 218 3.77 -3.12 9.28
CA ALA A 218 3.69 -2.85 10.73
C ALA A 218 4.86 -3.44 11.53
N GLY A 219 5.85 -4.07 10.88
CA GLY A 219 7.04 -4.63 11.53
C GLY A 219 6.85 -6.03 12.16
N VAL A 220 5.64 -6.61 12.07
CA VAL A 220 5.32 -7.89 12.72
C VAL A 220 6.20 -9.03 12.19
N VAL A 221 6.28 -9.23 10.87
CA VAL A 221 7.01 -10.36 10.28
C VAL A 221 8.50 -10.31 10.64
N PRO A 222 9.23 -9.19 10.42
CA PRO A 222 10.61 -9.08 10.89
C PRO A 222 10.80 -9.38 12.38
N MET A 223 9.90 -8.88 13.24
CA MET A 223 9.99 -9.12 14.68
C MET A 223 9.79 -10.59 15.05
N GLN A 224 8.96 -11.33 14.30
CA GLN A 224 8.79 -12.75 14.54
C GLN A 224 10.06 -13.55 14.18
N PHE A 225 10.76 -13.22 13.09
CA PHE A 225 12.06 -13.83 12.77
C PHE A 225 13.14 -13.47 13.78
N ALA A 226 13.22 -12.21 14.19
CA ALA A 226 14.13 -11.79 15.25
C ALA A 226 13.87 -12.53 16.57
N ALA A 227 12.59 -12.74 16.93
CA ALA A 227 12.19 -13.52 18.11
C ALA A 227 12.54 -15.02 17.99
N ASP A 228 12.60 -15.56 16.78
CA ASP A 228 13.08 -16.91 16.48
C ASP A 228 14.62 -17.03 16.56
N GLY A 229 15.34 -15.92 16.84
CA GLY A 229 16.79 -15.89 16.92
C GLY A 229 17.49 -15.83 15.56
N ILE A 230 16.77 -15.42 14.52
CA ILE A 230 17.23 -15.35 13.13
C ILE A 230 17.73 -13.93 12.83
N GLU A 231 18.92 -13.80 12.25
CA GLU A 231 19.42 -12.49 11.81
C GLU A 231 18.52 -11.97 10.69
N THR A 232 17.91 -10.81 10.92
CA THR A 232 16.84 -10.29 10.07
C THR A 232 17.24 -8.93 9.50
N ASP A 233 17.47 -8.88 8.19
CA ASP A 233 17.63 -7.64 7.43
C ASP A 233 16.25 -7.17 6.96
N VAL A 234 15.95 -5.87 7.10
CA VAL A 234 14.67 -5.28 6.71
C VAL A 234 14.92 -4.10 5.79
N VAL A 235 14.23 -4.06 4.66
CA VAL A 235 14.27 -2.93 3.72
C VAL A 235 12.88 -2.32 3.61
N GLU A 236 12.74 -1.09 4.09
CA GLU A 236 11.48 -0.34 4.08
C GLU A 236 11.66 0.97 3.32
N ILE A 237 10.81 1.19 2.31
CA ILE A 237 10.91 2.37 1.46
C ILE A 237 10.34 3.62 2.15
N ASN A 238 9.29 3.44 2.97
CA ASN A 238 8.62 4.50 3.70
C ASN A 238 9.17 4.62 5.12
N GLY A 239 10.25 5.38 5.27
CA GLY A 239 10.86 5.63 6.59
C GLY A 239 9.92 6.28 7.63
N ALA A 240 8.83 6.93 7.22
CA ALA A 240 7.84 7.49 8.15
C ALA A 240 6.98 6.41 8.84
N SER A 241 6.95 5.19 8.31
CA SER A 241 6.25 4.05 8.93
C SER A 241 6.99 3.46 10.14
N ILE A 242 8.31 3.66 10.24
CA ILE A 242 9.15 3.11 11.32
C ILE A 242 8.71 3.62 12.70
N PRO A 243 8.71 4.94 12.99
CA PRO A 243 8.30 5.42 14.31
C PRO A 243 6.84 5.05 14.65
N MET A 244 5.98 4.97 13.63
CA MET A 244 4.59 4.50 13.79
C MET A 244 4.55 3.02 14.21
N ALA A 245 5.35 2.16 13.58
CA ALA A 245 5.43 0.75 13.93
C ALA A 245 6.01 0.55 15.35
N GLU A 246 7.03 1.33 15.73
CA GLU A 246 7.61 1.29 17.08
C GLU A 246 6.61 1.72 18.15
N GLU A 247 5.82 2.77 17.88
CA GLU A 247 4.84 3.29 18.84
C GLU A 247 3.59 2.40 18.96
N PHE A 248 3.10 1.84 17.84
CA PHE A 248 1.77 1.23 17.80
C PHE A 248 1.75 -0.28 17.55
N PHE A 249 2.85 -0.91 17.13
CA PHE A 249 2.86 -2.32 16.69
C PHE A 249 4.02 -3.15 17.25
N ASP A 250 4.67 -2.67 18.32
CA ASP A 250 5.73 -3.39 19.03
C ASP A 250 6.94 -3.73 18.15
N PHE A 251 7.15 -2.97 17.07
CA PHE A 251 8.37 -3.05 16.29
C PHE A 251 9.54 -2.47 17.09
N ASP A 252 10.72 -3.09 16.99
CA ASP A 252 11.93 -2.66 17.67
C ASP A 252 13.07 -2.68 16.68
N ALA A 253 13.41 -1.50 16.14
CA ALA A 253 14.45 -1.36 15.13
C ALA A 253 15.83 -1.82 15.62
N SER A 254 16.06 -1.93 16.94
CA SER A 254 17.35 -2.40 17.49
C SER A 254 17.55 -3.91 17.39
N LYS A 255 16.49 -4.67 17.09
CA LYS A 255 16.52 -6.14 16.97
C LYS A 255 16.68 -6.63 15.53
N VAL A 256 16.72 -5.72 14.57
CA VAL A 256 16.82 -6.03 13.14
C VAL A 256 17.85 -5.11 12.48
N ASN A 257 18.38 -5.51 11.33
CA ASN A 257 19.23 -4.63 10.51
C ASN A 257 18.34 -3.85 9.53
N LEU A 258 17.87 -2.69 9.96
CA LEU A 258 16.93 -1.87 9.20
C LEU A 258 17.63 -0.94 8.21
N THR A 259 17.23 -1.01 6.94
CA THR A 259 17.63 -0.09 5.87
C THR A 259 16.41 0.65 5.33
N VAL A 260 16.45 1.98 5.36
CA VAL A 260 15.42 2.81 4.71
C VAL A 260 15.80 2.99 3.24
N GLY A 261 15.04 2.39 2.33
CA GLY A 261 15.34 2.42 0.91
C GLY A 261 14.46 1.50 0.07
N ASP A 262 14.70 1.53 -1.23
CA ASP A 262 14.01 0.65 -2.17
C ASP A 262 14.62 -0.76 -2.17
N GLY A 263 13.77 -1.80 -2.17
CA GLY A 263 14.19 -3.20 -2.12
C GLY A 263 15.03 -3.65 -3.33
N ARG A 264 14.72 -3.13 -4.53
CA ARG A 264 15.48 -3.44 -5.75
C ARG A 264 16.85 -2.79 -5.70
N GLN A 265 16.90 -1.53 -5.26
CA GLN A 265 18.16 -0.83 -5.05
C GLN A 265 19.04 -1.54 -4.01
N PHE A 266 18.45 -1.99 -2.89
CA PHE A 266 19.19 -2.72 -1.85
C PHE A 266 19.78 -4.02 -2.39
N LEU A 267 18.99 -4.82 -3.11
CA LEU A 267 19.47 -6.06 -3.73
C LEU A 267 20.68 -5.80 -4.64
N ASN A 268 20.60 -4.79 -5.50
CA ASN A 268 21.69 -4.44 -6.42
C ASN A 268 22.98 -3.92 -5.74
N GLN A 269 22.95 -3.65 -4.43
CA GLN A 269 24.07 -3.05 -3.68
C GLN A 269 24.66 -3.97 -2.61
N THR A 270 23.90 -4.96 -2.15
CA THR A 270 24.33 -5.87 -1.09
C THR A 270 25.11 -7.04 -1.69
N ASP A 271 26.13 -7.51 -0.97
CA ASP A 271 26.82 -8.78 -1.29
C ASP A 271 26.35 -9.93 -0.38
N ARG A 272 25.31 -9.70 0.44
CA ARG A 272 24.81 -10.68 1.41
C ARG A 272 24.05 -11.82 0.74
N THR A 273 24.02 -12.97 1.40
CA THR A 273 23.26 -14.16 0.99
C THR A 273 22.31 -14.57 2.11
N TYR A 274 21.09 -14.94 1.75
CA TYR A 274 19.97 -15.21 2.67
C TYR A 274 19.45 -16.63 2.52
N ASP A 275 18.95 -17.19 3.62
CA ASP A 275 18.26 -18.49 3.62
C ASP A 275 16.79 -18.34 3.27
N ALA A 276 16.18 -17.19 3.62
CA ALA A 276 14.91 -16.81 3.05
C ALA A 276 14.87 -15.32 2.67
N ILE A 277 14.24 -15.00 1.56
CA ILE A 277 13.87 -13.64 1.18
C ILE A 277 12.35 -13.58 1.19
N LEU A 278 11.79 -12.62 1.93
CA LEU A 278 10.37 -12.34 1.98
C LEU A 278 10.09 -11.06 1.20
N LEU A 279 9.20 -11.16 0.22
CA LEU A 279 8.71 -10.01 -0.54
C LEU A 279 7.28 -9.71 -0.12
N ASP A 280 7.13 -8.70 0.74
CA ASP A 280 5.86 -8.21 1.30
C ASP A 280 5.74 -6.70 1.10
N ALA A 281 5.92 -6.26 -0.15
CA ALA A 281 5.92 -4.86 -0.54
C ALA A 281 4.64 -4.49 -1.30
N PHE A 282 3.95 -3.45 -0.82
CA PHE A 282 2.74 -2.92 -1.44
C PHE A 282 2.82 -1.40 -1.59
N LEU A 283 2.37 -0.92 -2.74
CA LEU A 283 2.11 0.48 -3.02
C LEU A 283 0.60 0.61 -3.28
N GLY A 284 -0.13 1.03 -2.25
CA GLY A 284 -1.58 1.07 -2.27
C GLY A 284 -2.18 -0.33 -2.41
N ASP A 285 -2.92 -0.57 -3.50
CA ASP A 285 -3.64 -1.81 -3.80
C ASP A 285 -2.87 -2.76 -4.73
N SER A 286 -1.58 -2.53 -4.94
CA SER A 286 -0.74 -3.34 -5.85
C SER A 286 0.69 -3.50 -5.33
N SER A 287 1.37 -4.55 -5.78
CA SER A 287 2.81 -4.69 -5.54
C SER A 287 3.60 -3.82 -6.52
N PRO A 288 4.72 -3.19 -6.10
CA PRO A 288 5.55 -2.39 -6.99
C PRO A 288 6.04 -3.19 -8.20
N SER A 289 5.78 -2.68 -9.40
CA SER A 289 6.00 -3.40 -10.66
C SER A 289 7.46 -3.82 -10.87
N HIS A 290 8.41 -2.98 -10.44
CA HIS A 290 9.86 -3.22 -10.55
C HIS A 290 10.41 -4.28 -9.58
N LEU A 291 9.61 -4.74 -8.62
CA LEU A 291 9.97 -5.86 -7.72
C LEU A 291 9.41 -7.21 -8.20
N MET A 292 8.58 -7.20 -9.26
CA MET A 292 7.84 -8.37 -9.74
C MET A 292 8.29 -8.84 -11.13
N THR A 293 9.48 -8.41 -11.57
CA THR A 293 10.03 -8.71 -12.89
C THR A 293 10.95 -9.93 -12.87
N HIS A 294 11.22 -10.47 -14.06
CA HIS A 294 12.20 -11.52 -14.27
C HIS A 294 13.57 -11.12 -13.71
N GLU A 295 14.03 -9.90 -14.02
CA GLU A 295 15.31 -9.38 -13.57
C GLU A 295 15.36 -9.20 -12.05
N ALA A 296 14.24 -8.80 -11.42
CA ALA A 296 14.10 -8.75 -9.96
C ALA A 296 14.27 -10.15 -9.34
N PHE A 297 13.60 -11.16 -9.90
CA PHE A 297 13.70 -12.52 -9.39
C PHE A 297 15.05 -13.18 -9.67
N VAL A 298 15.72 -12.86 -10.79
CA VAL A 298 17.10 -13.29 -11.04
C VAL A 298 18.02 -12.78 -9.93
N GLU A 299 17.89 -11.51 -9.56
CA GLU A 299 18.68 -10.90 -8.50
C GLU A 299 18.38 -11.52 -7.13
N MET A 300 17.09 -11.64 -6.77
CA MET A 300 16.68 -12.31 -5.53
C MET A 300 17.23 -13.75 -5.47
N ARG A 301 17.16 -14.49 -6.58
CA ARG A 301 17.70 -15.86 -6.68
C ARG A 301 19.23 -15.88 -6.50
N ALA A 302 19.95 -14.88 -6.98
CA ALA A 302 21.39 -14.77 -6.80
C ALA A 302 21.77 -14.58 -5.32
N HIS A 303 20.96 -13.85 -4.56
CA HIS A 303 21.12 -13.63 -3.12
C HIS A 303 20.58 -14.76 -2.24
N LEU A 304 20.00 -15.83 -2.80
CA LEU A 304 19.61 -17.00 -2.02
C LEU A 304 20.78 -17.97 -1.83
N SER A 305 20.87 -18.55 -0.62
CA SER A 305 21.71 -19.73 -0.38
C SER A 305 21.25 -20.90 -1.25
N ASP A 306 22.08 -21.93 -1.41
CA ASP A 306 21.78 -23.05 -2.34
C ASP A 306 20.49 -23.81 -2.00
N HIS A 307 20.04 -23.70 -0.74
CA HIS A 307 18.78 -24.25 -0.26
C HIS A 307 17.77 -23.17 0.17
N GLY A 308 18.04 -21.91 -0.16
CA GLY A 308 17.23 -20.78 0.26
C GLY A 308 15.90 -20.70 -0.49
N THR A 309 14.95 -19.97 0.10
CA THR A 309 13.61 -19.77 -0.44
C THR A 309 13.23 -18.30 -0.60
N LEU A 310 12.50 -18.00 -1.66
CA LEU A 310 11.81 -16.74 -1.86
C LEU A 310 10.33 -16.98 -1.52
N VAL A 311 9.76 -16.18 -0.62
CA VAL A 311 8.34 -16.20 -0.28
C VAL A 311 7.75 -14.84 -0.60
N ILE A 312 6.71 -14.81 -1.44
CA ILE A 312 6.07 -13.57 -1.89
C ILE A 312 4.64 -13.55 -1.40
N ASN A 313 4.24 -12.47 -0.72
CA ASN A 313 2.83 -12.15 -0.51
C ASN A 313 2.33 -11.32 -1.70
N SER A 314 1.20 -11.70 -2.25
CA SER A 314 0.56 -10.99 -3.36
C SER A 314 -0.96 -11.03 -3.24
N PHE A 315 -1.64 -10.08 -3.88
CA PHE A 315 -3.07 -10.23 -4.14
C PHE A 315 -3.25 -11.09 -5.40
N GLY A 316 -4.17 -12.04 -5.34
CA GLY A 316 -4.39 -12.91 -6.50
C GLY A 316 -5.79 -13.49 -6.57
N GLU A 317 -6.35 -13.41 -7.77
CA GLU A 317 -7.66 -13.98 -8.09
C GLU A 317 -7.50 -15.29 -8.85
N SER A 318 -8.35 -16.27 -8.52
CA SER A 318 -8.37 -17.58 -9.19
C SER A 318 -9.41 -17.68 -10.30
N ASN A 319 -10.18 -16.62 -10.54
CA ASN A 319 -11.08 -16.57 -11.68
C ASN A 319 -10.25 -16.44 -12.97
N PRO A 320 -10.46 -17.28 -14.00
CA PRO A 320 -9.76 -17.18 -15.28
C PRO A 320 -9.80 -15.77 -15.92
N GLU A 321 -10.87 -15.01 -15.69
CA GLU A 321 -11.01 -13.63 -16.18
C GLU A 321 -10.22 -12.59 -15.37
N ARG A 322 -9.76 -12.95 -14.17
CA ARG A 322 -9.09 -12.04 -13.22
C ARG A 322 -7.68 -12.51 -12.83
N GLN A 323 -7.20 -13.64 -13.33
CA GLN A 323 -5.93 -14.24 -12.92
C GLN A 323 -4.69 -13.72 -13.66
N PHE A 324 -4.81 -12.74 -14.58
CA PHE A 324 -3.68 -12.30 -15.42
C PHE A 324 -2.42 -11.97 -14.63
N PHE A 325 -2.54 -11.20 -13.53
CA PHE A 325 -1.40 -10.87 -12.69
C PHE A 325 -0.78 -12.12 -12.05
N SER A 326 -1.59 -12.96 -11.40
CA SER A 326 -1.10 -14.17 -10.72
C SER A 326 -0.49 -15.19 -11.70
N SER A 327 -1.09 -15.38 -12.87
CA SER A 327 -0.53 -16.21 -13.94
C SER A 327 0.78 -15.64 -14.48
N SER A 328 0.90 -14.32 -14.61
CA SER A 328 2.13 -13.66 -15.07
C SER A 328 3.25 -13.78 -14.04
N LEU A 329 2.92 -13.60 -12.75
CA LEU A 329 3.85 -13.77 -11.64
C LEU A 329 4.34 -15.23 -11.54
N ASP A 330 3.44 -16.22 -11.59
CA ASP A 330 3.79 -17.65 -11.60
C ASP A 330 4.73 -17.99 -12.77
N LYS A 331 4.37 -17.55 -13.98
CA LYS A 331 5.17 -17.76 -15.19
C LYS A 331 6.56 -17.15 -15.08
N THR A 332 6.65 -15.93 -14.54
CA THR A 332 7.93 -15.22 -14.36
C THR A 332 8.80 -15.94 -13.33
N LEU A 333 8.25 -16.34 -12.17
CA LEU A 333 8.98 -17.12 -11.18
C LEU A 333 9.49 -18.46 -11.75
N ARG A 334 8.63 -19.20 -12.45
CA ARG A 334 9.01 -20.48 -13.06
C ARG A 334 10.08 -20.34 -14.13
N SER A 335 10.14 -19.20 -14.84
CA SER A 335 11.21 -18.95 -15.81
C SER A 335 12.58 -18.74 -15.17
N VAL A 336 12.64 -18.22 -13.94
CA VAL A 336 13.89 -17.97 -13.20
C VAL A 336 14.32 -19.16 -12.34
N PHE A 337 13.38 -19.77 -11.63
CA PHE A 337 13.68 -20.85 -10.69
C PHE A 337 13.56 -22.23 -11.35
N GLY A 338 12.63 -22.41 -12.28
CA GLY A 338 12.26 -23.68 -12.88
C GLY A 338 10.89 -24.18 -12.38
N PRO A 339 10.16 -24.97 -13.18
CA PRO A 339 8.77 -25.35 -12.89
C PRO A 339 8.62 -26.22 -11.64
N GLU A 340 9.57 -27.10 -11.32
CA GLU A 340 9.51 -28.00 -10.15
C GLU A 340 9.96 -27.34 -8.84
N ARG A 341 10.26 -26.04 -8.87
CA ARG A 341 10.82 -25.27 -7.76
C ARG A 341 9.92 -24.16 -7.26
N VAL A 342 8.70 -24.06 -7.79
CA VAL A 342 7.71 -23.04 -7.44
C VAL A 342 6.41 -23.73 -7.01
N ILE A 343 5.89 -23.32 -5.86
CA ILE A 343 4.57 -23.73 -5.35
C ILE A 343 3.77 -22.49 -4.93
N VAL A 344 2.45 -22.58 -5.07
CA VAL A 344 1.54 -21.49 -4.74
C VAL A 344 0.54 -21.96 -3.68
N HIS A 345 0.37 -21.14 -2.64
CA HIS A 345 -0.59 -21.32 -1.56
C HIS A 345 -1.60 -20.18 -1.54
N ALA A 346 -2.85 -20.46 -1.21
CA ALA A 346 -3.88 -19.44 -1.08
C ALA A 346 -4.98 -19.87 -0.13
N SER A 347 -5.47 -18.94 0.70
CA SER A 347 -6.58 -19.21 1.62
C SER A 347 -7.96 -19.09 0.98
N GLY A 348 -8.05 -18.46 -0.20
CA GLY A 348 -9.33 -18.06 -0.81
C GLY A 348 -9.82 -16.67 -0.41
N TYR A 349 -9.17 -16.01 0.56
CA TYR A 349 -9.52 -14.69 1.06
C TYR A 349 -8.63 -13.56 0.49
N GLY A 350 -8.25 -13.66 -0.79
CA GLY A 350 -7.55 -12.61 -1.54
C GLY A 350 -6.02 -12.66 -1.52
N ASN A 351 -5.39 -13.14 -0.45
CA ASN A 351 -3.94 -13.35 -0.43
C ASN A 351 -3.53 -14.64 -1.16
N VAL A 352 -2.51 -14.52 -2.00
CA VAL A 352 -1.83 -15.63 -2.70
C VAL A 352 -0.35 -15.54 -2.41
N PHE A 353 0.21 -16.65 -1.97
CA PHE A 353 1.62 -16.77 -1.60
C PHE A 353 2.37 -17.63 -2.60
N PHE A 354 3.45 -17.09 -3.14
CA PHE A 354 4.36 -17.84 -3.99
C PHE A 354 5.59 -18.24 -3.20
N VAL A 355 6.00 -19.50 -3.29
CA VAL A 355 7.25 -19.98 -2.71
C VAL A 355 8.10 -20.55 -3.83
N ALA A 356 9.32 -20.02 -3.98
CA ALA A 356 10.31 -20.49 -4.93
C ALA A 356 11.60 -20.88 -4.22
N THR A 357 12.32 -21.91 -4.69
CA THR A 357 13.58 -22.34 -4.07
C THR A 357 14.73 -22.48 -5.07
N LYS A 358 15.95 -22.19 -4.60
CA LYS A 358 17.18 -22.47 -5.35
C LYS A 358 17.56 -23.96 -5.33
N ALA A 359 17.05 -24.72 -4.36
CA ALA A 359 17.25 -26.17 -4.27
C ALA A 359 16.71 -26.90 -5.51
N PRO A 360 17.23 -28.09 -5.88
CA PRO A 360 16.82 -28.76 -7.11
C PRO A 360 15.32 -29.01 -7.26
N GLN A 361 14.62 -29.23 -6.15
CA GLN A 361 13.19 -29.50 -6.06
C GLN A 361 12.59 -28.81 -4.83
N ILE A 362 11.34 -28.38 -4.92
CA ILE A 362 10.62 -27.85 -3.76
C ILE A 362 10.22 -28.97 -2.80
N LYS A 363 10.55 -28.82 -1.51
CA LYS A 363 10.26 -29.81 -0.48
C LYS A 363 9.86 -29.11 0.82
N VAL A 364 8.88 -29.67 1.52
CA VAL A 364 8.57 -29.29 2.90
C VAL A 364 9.62 -29.91 3.81
N HIS A 365 10.42 -29.07 4.47
CA HIS A 365 11.45 -29.47 5.42
C HIS A 365 10.91 -29.58 6.84
N HIS A 366 10.08 -28.61 7.24
CA HIS A 366 9.47 -28.55 8.56
C HIS A 366 7.95 -28.63 8.38
N SER A 367 7.40 -29.82 8.59
CA SER A 367 5.97 -30.06 8.43
C SER A 367 5.24 -29.81 9.75
N PRO A 368 4.13 -29.03 9.76
CA PRO A 368 3.24 -28.94 10.92
C PRO A 368 2.28 -30.13 11.02
N GLU A 369 2.38 -31.09 10.10
CA GLU A 369 1.55 -32.29 10.08
C GLU A 369 1.92 -33.20 11.27
N PRO A 370 0.96 -33.51 12.19
CA PRO A 370 1.23 -34.34 13.36
C PRO A 370 1.50 -35.81 13.00
N ASP A 371 1.08 -36.24 11.81
CA ASP A 371 1.27 -37.59 11.29
C ASP A 371 1.32 -37.57 9.74
N PRO A 372 1.85 -38.63 9.10
CA PRO A 372 2.07 -38.67 7.65
C PRO A 372 0.80 -38.49 6.78
N ASP A 373 -0.38 -38.82 7.32
CA ASP A 373 -1.64 -38.74 6.59
C ASP A 373 -2.39 -37.43 6.85
N ALA A 374 -1.94 -36.64 7.83
CA ALA A 374 -2.61 -35.43 8.26
C ALA A 374 -2.82 -34.44 7.10
N GLY A 375 -1.78 -34.16 6.31
CA GLY A 375 -1.89 -33.27 5.15
C GLY A 375 -2.85 -33.79 4.09
N LYS A 376 -2.95 -35.12 3.93
CA LYS A 376 -3.91 -35.73 3.02
C LYS A 376 -5.34 -35.52 3.52
N ARG A 377 -5.59 -35.75 4.82
CA ARG A 377 -6.90 -35.49 5.45
C ARG A 377 -7.33 -34.03 5.26
N LEU A 378 -6.40 -33.09 5.42
CA LEU A 378 -6.69 -31.66 5.23
C LEU A 378 -7.05 -31.33 3.77
N ARG A 379 -6.33 -31.90 2.79
CA ARG A 379 -6.61 -31.72 1.36
C ARG A 379 -7.96 -32.34 0.94
N GLU A 380 -8.34 -33.45 1.56
CA GLU A 380 -9.60 -34.16 1.30
C GLU A 380 -10.82 -33.56 2.01
N ALA A 381 -10.60 -32.59 2.92
CA ALA A 381 -11.68 -31.91 3.64
C ALA A 381 -12.68 -31.26 2.67
N LYS A 382 -13.98 -31.58 2.81
CA LYS A 382 -15.02 -31.14 1.86
C LYS A 382 -15.54 -29.73 2.13
N SER A 383 -15.39 -29.24 3.36
CA SER A 383 -15.80 -27.89 3.76
C SER A 383 -14.68 -27.16 4.51
N GLU A 384 -14.83 -25.85 4.73
CA GLU A 384 -13.95 -25.09 5.63
C GLU A 384 -14.02 -25.62 7.06
N ARG A 385 -15.23 -25.97 7.52
CA ARG A 385 -15.44 -26.53 8.85
C ARG A 385 -14.66 -27.83 9.05
N ASP A 386 -14.64 -28.70 8.05
CA ASP A 386 -13.85 -29.94 8.09
C ASP A 386 -12.36 -29.63 8.12
N ALA A 387 -11.90 -28.64 7.34
CA ALA A 387 -10.50 -28.22 7.34
C ALA A 387 -10.08 -27.67 8.71
N TYR A 388 -10.92 -26.86 9.35
CA TYR A 388 -10.69 -26.36 10.71
C TYR A 388 -10.68 -27.48 11.75
N ALA A 389 -11.55 -28.50 11.60
CA ALA A 389 -11.55 -29.65 12.50
C ALA A 389 -10.23 -30.42 12.44
N VAL A 390 -9.76 -30.73 11.23
CA VAL A 390 -8.45 -31.38 11.01
C VAL A 390 -7.31 -30.53 11.58
N TRP A 391 -7.33 -29.22 11.34
CA TRP A 391 -6.32 -28.31 11.87
C TRP A 391 -6.31 -28.23 13.41
N ASN A 392 -7.48 -28.29 14.04
CA ASN A 392 -7.58 -28.32 15.50
C ASN A 392 -6.95 -29.57 16.11
N GLU A 393 -7.04 -30.72 15.44
CA GLU A 393 -6.32 -31.92 15.84
C GLU A 393 -4.81 -31.71 15.74
N TRP A 394 -4.32 -31.04 14.68
CA TRP A 394 -2.89 -30.73 14.53
C TRP A 394 -2.38 -29.82 15.64
N TYR A 395 -3.12 -28.75 15.92
CA TYR A 395 -2.82 -27.82 17.01
C TYR A 395 -2.76 -28.54 18.36
N GLY A 396 -3.73 -29.42 18.64
CA GLY A 396 -3.77 -30.22 19.86
C GLY A 396 -2.58 -31.18 19.99
N ALA A 397 -2.23 -31.87 18.89
CA ALA A 397 -1.10 -32.80 18.86
C ALA A 397 0.25 -32.08 19.03
N ALA A 398 0.40 -30.89 18.46
CA ALA A 398 1.58 -30.05 18.61
C ALA A 398 1.68 -29.38 19.99
N LYS A 399 0.66 -29.52 20.85
CA LYS A 399 0.57 -28.89 22.19
C LYS A 399 0.80 -27.37 22.18
N GLY A 400 0.56 -26.71 21.04
CA GLY A 400 0.82 -25.28 20.86
C GLY A 400 2.30 -24.90 20.71
N GLU A 401 3.20 -25.85 20.47
CA GLU A 401 4.63 -25.59 20.30
C GLU A 401 5.02 -25.42 18.83
N GLY A 402 6.02 -24.57 18.58
CA GLY A 402 6.60 -24.35 17.25
C GLY A 402 6.12 -23.08 16.54
N PRO A 403 6.83 -22.63 15.49
CA PRO A 403 6.55 -21.35 14.82
C PRO A 403 5.12 -21.31 14.24
N PHE A 404 4.61 -22.45 13.81
CA PHE A 404 3.28 -22.64 13.19
C PHE A 404 2.09 -22.34 14.11
N PHE A 405 2.25 -22.55 15.42
CA PHE A 405 1.15 -22.47 16.40
C PHE A 405 1.32 -21.32 17.41
N SER A 406 2.34 -20.50 17.21
CA SER A 406 2.62 -19.30 18.00
C SER A 406 1.85 -18.05 17.54
N GLU A 407 1.12 -18.14 16.43
CA GLU A 407 0.33 -17.05 15.83
C GLU A 407 -1.01 -16.83 16.53
N HIS A 408 -1.66 -15.69 16.28
CA HIS A 408 -3.02 -15.46 16.79
C HIS A 408 -3.99 -16.54 16.30
N ARG A 409 -4.94 -16.95 17.16
CA ARG A 409 -5.83 -18.08 16.88
C ARG A 409 -6.61 -17.94 15.57
N GLN A 410 -7.04 -16.72 15.23
CA GLN A 410 -7.70 -16.43 13.95
C GLN A 410 -6.77 -16.72 12.76
N VAL A 411 -5.52 -16.27 12.82
CA VAL A 411 -4.51 -16.50 11.77
C VAL A 411 -4.27 -17.99 11.60
N GLN A 412 -4.19 -18.75 12.69
CA GLN A 412 -4.05 -20.22 12.65
C GLN A 412 -5.17 -20.91 11.87
N MET A 413 -6.43 -20.47 12.01
CA MET A 413 -7.54 -21.07 11.25
C MET A 413 -7.43 -20.76 9.77
N GLU A 414 -7.14 -19.50 9.40
CA GLU A 414 -6.99 -19.08 8.00
C GLU A 414 -5.78 -19.76 7.33
N MET A 415 -4.73 -20.01 8.11
CA MET A 415 -3.55 -20.79 7.74
C MET A 415 -3.90 -22.23 7.33
N ALA A 416 -4.85 -22.87 8.00
CA ALA A 416 -5.35 -24.19 7.60
C ALA A 416 -5.90 -24.22 6.18
N LEU A 417 -6.68 -23.19 5.83
CA LEU A 417 -7.25 -23.06 4.48
C LEU A 417 -6.17 -22.78 3.45
N MET A 418 -5.18 -21.95 3.79
CA MET A 418 -4.03 -21.71 2.94
C MET A 418 -3.26 -22.99 2.62
N TRP A 419 -2.94 -23.81 3.64
CA TRP A 419 -2.19 -25.06 3.45
C TRP A 419 -2.98 -26.12 2.68
N LYS A 420 -4.30 -26.13 2.86
CA LYS A 420 -5.22 -26.92 2.04
C LYS A 420 -5.19 -26.45 0.57
N GLY A 421 -5.20 -25.14 0.36
CA GLY A 421 -5.35 -24.48 -0.94
C GLY A 421 -4.04 -24.35 -1.71
N ARG A 422 -3.60 -25.43 -2.36
CA ARG A 422 -2.60 -25.33 -3.42
C ARG A 422 -3.26 -24.78 -4.69
N ARG A 423 -2.62 -23.80 -5.32
CA ARG A 423 -3.08 -23.24 -6.59
C ARG A 423 -2.13 -23.60 -7.71
N GLU A 424 -2.70 -23.88 -8.87
CA GLU A 424 -2.01 -23.92 -10.14
C GLU A 424 -2.63 -22.83 -11.01
N PHE A 425 -1.79 -22.02 -11.62
CA PHE A 425 -2.22 -21.01 -12.58
C PHE A 425 -1.92 -21.50 -13.98
N ASP A 426 -2.82 -21.21 -14.91
CA ASP A 426 -2.57 -21.52 -16.32
C ASP A 426 -1.65 -20.45 -16.92
N ALA A 427 -0.46 -20.88 -17.32
CA ALA A 427 0.59 -20.05 -17.91
C ALA A 427 0.22 -19.45 -19.28
N ALA A 428 -0.84 -19.94 -19.92
CA ALA A 428 -1.40 -19.36 -21.15
C ALA A 428 -2.06 -18.00 -20.91
N TYR A 429 -2.55 -17.75 -19.68
CA TYR A 429 -3.20 -16.49 -19.31
C TYR A 429 -2.22 -15.43 -18.79
N GLY A 430 -0.96 -15.79 -18.56
CA GLY A 430 0.08 -14.91 -18.06
C GLY A 430 1.12 -14.52 -19.11
N GLN A 431 1.76 -13.38 -18.90
CA GLN A 431 2.94 -12.95 -19.65
C GLN A 431 4.17 -12.90 -18.76
N LEU A 432 5.35 -12.94 -19.38
CA LEU A 432 6.59 -12.72 -18.66
C LEU A 432 6.65 -11.23 -18.27
N LEU A 433 6.90 -10.95 -17.00
CA LEU A 433 7.05 -9.58 -16.50
C LEU A 433 8.53 -9.20 -16.59
N LEU A 434 8.83 -8.11 -17.30
CA LEU A 434 10.19 -7.63 -17.53
C LEU A 434 10.35 -6.19 -17.04
N ASP A 435 11.58 -5.77 -16.75
CA ASP A 435 11.88 -4.37 -16.37
C ASP A 435 11.46 -3.36 -17.46
N ASP A 436 11.56 -3.74 -18.74
CA ASP A 436 11.19 -2.91 -19.89
C ASP A 436 9.71 -3.07 -20.32
N PHE A 437 9.03 -4.10 -19.84
CA PHE A 437 7.65 -4.39 -20.19
C PHE A 437 6.89 -5.09 -19.05
N ASN A 438 6.09 -4.31 -18.32
CA ASN A 438 5.16 -4.82 -17.32
C ASN A 438 3.71 -4.49 -17.69
N PRO A 439 2.97 -5.43 -18.32
CA PRO A 439 1.63 -5.19 -18.82
C PRO A 439 0.56 -5.23 -17.71
N VAL A 440 0.92 -5.59 -16.48
CA VAL A 440 -0.03 -5.77 -15.37
C VAL A 440 -0.84 -4.51 -15.11
N GLU A 441 -0.22 -3.33 -15.19
CA GLU A 441 -0.93 -2.07 -14.97
C GLU A 441 -2.10 -1.86 -15.92
N PHE A 442 -2.04 -2.41 -17.14
CA PHE A 442 -3.10 -2.31 -18.12
C PHE A 442 -4.14 -3.43 -17.95
N TYR A 443 -3.70 -4.70 -17.94
CA TYR A 443 -4.62 -5.84 -17.92
C TYR A 443 -5.29 -6.07 -16.56
N ASP A 444 -4.64 -5.69 -15.47
CA ASP A 444 -5.16 -5.84 -14.10
C ASP A 444 -5.88 -4.57 -13.62
N ALA A 445 -5.87 -3.48 -14.40
CA ALA A 445 -6.53 -2.21 -14.06
C ALA A 445 -8.00 -2.39 -13.66
N ARG A 446 -8.72 -3.28 -14.35
CA ARG A 446 -10.13 -3.57 -14.06
C ARG A 446 -10.30 -4.21 -12.69
N ASN A 447 -9.45 -5.17 -12.33
CA ASN A 447 -9.49 -5.83 -11.03
C ASN A 447 -9.24 -4.84 -9.90
N ARG A 448 -8.23 -3.97 -10.07
CA ARG A 448 -7.91 -2.91 -9.10
C ARG A 448 -9.07 -1.94 -8.93
N GLU A 449 -9.73 -1.56 -10.01
CA GLU A 449 -10.92 -0.71 -9.95
C GLU A 449 -12.08 -1.36 -9.18
N GLU A 450 -12.37 -2.62 -9.45
CA GLU A 450 -13.42 -3.37 -8.72
C GLU A 450 -13.08 -3.46 -7.21
N ASN A 451 -11.81 -3.72 -6.87
CA ASN A 451 -11.34 -3.77 -5.48
C ASN A 451 -11.50 -2.39 -4.79
N ARG A 452 -11.09 -1.29 -5.45
CA ARG A 452 -11.24 0.09 -4.94
C ARG A 452 -12.70 0.44 -4.67
N ARG A 453 -13.62 0.05 -5.55
CA ARG A 453 -15.06 0.24 -5.31
C ARG A 453 -15.52 -0.48 -4.06
N GLY A 454 -15.12 -1.74 -3.89
CA GLY A 454 -15.44 -2.54 -2.71
C GLY A 454 -14.99 -1.86 -1.40
N LEU A 455 -13.77 -1.33 -1.38
CA LEU A 455 -13.21 -0.61 -0.23
C LEU A 455 -14.01 0.64 0.12
N ILE A 456 -14.41 1.44 -0.87
CA ILE A 456 -15.20 2.66 -0.64
C ILE A 456 -16.57 2.33 -0.04
N HIS A 457 -17.18 1.21 -0.45
CA HIS A 457 -18.42 0.72 0.16
C HIS A 457 -18.21 0.31 1.63
N GLN A 458 -17.07 -0.28 1.99
CA GLN A 458 -16.76 -0.62 3.38
C GLN A 458 -16.55 0.62 4.27
N ILE A 459 -15.94 1.67 3.73
CA ILE A 459 -15.74 2.95 4.43
C ILE A 459 -17.07 3.68 4.60
N ASN A 460 -18.01 3.54 3.64
CA ASN A 460 -19.32 4.19 3.67
C ASN A 460 -20.50 3.20 3.50
N PRO A 461 -20.81 2.36 4.49
CA PRO A 461 -21.78 1.26 4.36
C PRO A 461 -23.24 1.72 4.22
N GLY A 462 -23.56 2.99 4.50
CA GLY A 462 -24.91 3.56 4.31
C GLY A 462 -25.28 3.89 2.85
N ASN A 463 -24.50 3.41 1.88
CA ASN A 463 -24.60 3.80 0.47
C ASN A 463 -25.03 2.69 -0.49
N GLY A 464 -25.36 1.49 0.01
CA GLY A 464 -25.94 0.39 -0.76
C GLY A 464 -27.38 0.64 -1.18
#